data_AF-A0A928WZ91-F1
#
_entry.id   AF-A0A928WZ91-F1
#
_cell.length_a   1.000
_cell.length_b   1.000
_cell.length_c   1.000
_cell.angle_alpha   90.00
_cell.angle_beta   90.00
_cell.angle_gamma   90.00
#
_symmetry.space_group_name_H-M   'P 1'
#
loop_
_entity.id
_entity.type
_entity.pdbx_description
1 polymer ?
#
loop_
_entity_poly.entity_id
_entity_poly.type
_entity_poly.pdbx_seq_one_letter_code
_entity_poly.pdbx_strand_id
1 'polypeptide(L)'
;MAFIDIPHIHLDPDKPELSSMCLYDPDGGEWNDTIFLADTVIPWAAEWLMHYEHWHLFGEWIGSGVGPETIREMLDATIAAK
;
A
#
# COMPACT_ATOMS: atom_id res chain seq x y z
N MET A 1 2.67 16.27 4.87
CA MET A 1 2.79 14.90 4.34
C MET A 1 2.83 14.98 2.84
N ALA A 2 3.87 14.43 2.22
CA ALA A 2 3.95 14.30 0.76
C ALA A 2 3.33 12.98 0.31
N PHE A 3 2.98 12.86 -0.96
CA PHE A 3 2.38 11.64 -1.52
C PHE A 3 3.27 10.40 -1.31
N ILE A 4 4.59 10.55 -1.39
CA ILE A 4 5.56 9.46 -1.20
C ILE A 4 5.66 8.96 0.26
N ASP A 5 5.04 9.68 1.19
CA ASP A 5 4.98 9.30 2.61
C ASP A 5 3.71 8.51 2.93
N ILE A 6 2.77 8.37 1.99
CA ILE A 6 1.55 7.60 2.20
C ILE A 6 1.93 6.11 2.25
N PRO A 7 1.59 5.40 3.34
CA PRO A 7 1.93 3.99 3.47
C PRO A 7 1.18 3.12 2.45
N HIS A 8 1.84 2.07 1.99
CA HIS A 8 1.26 1.00 1.17
C HIS A 8 0.59 1.48 -0.13
N ILE A 9 1.18 2.49 -0.77
CA ILE A 9 0.83 2.93 -2.13
C ILE A 9 1.96 2.55 -3.10
N HIS A 10 1.61 1.92 -4.21
CA HIS A 10 2.49 1.72 -5.34
C HIS A 10 2.34 2.88 -6.31
N LEU A 11 3.29 3.82 -6.28
CA LEU A 11 3.31 4.97 -7.19
C LEU A 11 3.69 4.54 -8.60
N ASP A 12 2.84 4.87 -9.57
CA ASP A 12 3.23 4.95 -10.97
C ASP A 12 3.79 6.36 -11.25
N PRO A 13 5.10 6.51 -11.48
CA PRO A 13 5.73 7.83 -11.65
C PRO A 13 5.33 8.52 -12.97
N ASP A 14 4.90 7.74 -13.98
CA ASP A 14 4.47 8.26 -15.27
C ASP A 14 2.98 8.63 -15.24
N LYS A 15 2.18 7.94 -14.43
CA LYS A 15 0.73 8.15 -14.27
C LYS A 15 0.29 8.04 -12.80
N PRO A 16 0.52 9.08 -11.99
CA PRO A 16 0.21 9.06 -10.55
C PRO A 16 -1.25 8.68 -10.24
N GLU A 17 -2.19 9.00 -11.11
CA GLU A 17 -3.62 8.65 -10.98
C GLU A 17 -3.92 7.15 -11.11
N LEU A 18 -2.99 6.36 -11.66
CA LEU A 18 -3.08 4.91 -11.76
C LEU A 18 -2.33 4.17 -10.63
N SER A 19 -1.78 4.91 -9.67
CA SER A 19 -1.14 4.33 -8.49
C SER A 19 -2.12 3.43 -7.75
N SER A 20 -1.67 2.23 -7.38
CA SER A 20 -2.51 1.23 -6.71
C SER A 20 -2.24 1.17 -5.21
N MET A 21 -3.26 0.76 -4.46
CA MET A 21 -3.11 0.37 -3.05
C MET A 21 -2.53 -1.03 -2.97
N CYS A 22 -1.63 -1.26 -2.01
CA CYS A 22 -1.18 -2.60 -1.64
C CYS A 22 -2.24 -3.24 -0.73
N LEU A 23 -3.07 -4.11 -1.31
CA LEU A 23 -4.19 -4.76 -0.60
C LEU A 23 -3.95 -6.23 -0.27
N TYR A 24 -3.03 -6.89 -0.98
CA TYR A 24 -2.71 -8.31 -0.80
C TYR A 24 -1.29 -8.60 -1.30
N ASP A 25 -0.71 -9.68 -0.81
CA ASP A 25 0.57 -10.21 -1.29
C ASP A 25 0.36 -11.14 -2.50
N PRO A 26 0.77 -10.74 -3.72
CA PRO A 26 0.66 -11.60 -4.89
C PRO A 26 1.52 -12.86 -4.81
N ASP A 27 2.64 -12.83 -4.08
CA ASP A 27 3.51 -14.00 -3.89
C ASP A 27 2.97 -14.94 -2.79
N GLY A 28 2.20 -14.39 -1.85
CA GLY A 28 1.51 -15.11 -0.79
C GLY A 28 0.30 -15.94 -1.25
N GLY A 29 -0.17 -15.72 -2.49
CA GLY A 29 -1.31 -16.45 -3.05
C GLY A 29 -2.66 -16.11 -2.40
N GLU A 30 -2.76 -14.93 -1.80
CA GLU A 30 -3.94 -14.47 -1.05
C GLU A 30 -5.16 -14.20 -1.95
N TRP A 31 -4.92 -13.89 -3.22
CA TRP A 31 -5.96 -13.59 -4.20
C TRP A 31 -5.67 -14.21 -5.57
N ASN A 32 -6.74 -14.61 -6.26
CA ASN A 32 -6.71 -14.93 -7.68
C ASN A 32 -8.05 -14.59 -8.34
N ASP A 33 -8.11 -14.65 -9.66
CA ASP A 33 -9.26 -14.24 -10.48
C ASP A 33 -10.52 -15.10 -10.31
N THR A 34 -10.44 -16.21 -9.57
CA THR A 34 -11.60 -17.07 -9.23
C THR A 34 -12.29 -16.65 -7.93
N ILE A 35 -11.66 -15.77 -7.13
CA ILE A 35 -12.21 -15.29 -5.85
C ILE A 35 -13.00 -14.01 -6.08
N PHE A 36 -14.20 -13.92 -5.48
CA PHE A 36 -15.01 -12.71 -5.60
C PHE A 36 -14.32 -11.53 -4.91
N LEU A 37 -14.31 -10.38 -5.61
CA LEU A 37 -13.80 -9.13 -5.07
C LEU A 37 -14.50 -8.72 -3.78
N ALA A 38 -15.80 -9.03 -3.68
CA ALA A 38 -16.61 -8.74 -2.50
C ALA A 38 -16.11 -9.47 -1.24
N ASP A 39 -15.45 -10.63 -1.40
CA ASP A 39 -14.96 -11.45 -0.30
C ASP A 39 -13.51 -11.10 0.10
N THR A 40 -12.81 -10.26 -0.68
CA THR A 40 -11.37 -10.00 -0.53
C THR A 40 -11.01 -8.53 -0.77
N VAL A 41 -10.94 -8.09 -2.03
CA VAL A 41 -10.46 -6.76 -2.42
C VAL A 41 -11.29 -5.63 -1.81
N ILE A 42 -12.61 -5.78 -1.75
CA ILE A 42 -13.50 -4.76 -1.15
C ILE A 42 -13.27 -4.62 0.36
N PRO A 43 -13.30 -5.70 1.17
CA PRO A 43 -13.00 -5.58 2.60
C PRO A 43 -11.56 -5.09 2.86
N TRP A 44 -10.54 -5.56 2.13
CA TRP A 44 -9.17 -5.08 2.28
C TRP A 44 -9.01 -3.60 1.95
N ALA A 45 -9.69 -3.09 0.91
CA ALA A 45 -9.69 -1.67 0.60
C ALA A 45 -10.33 -0.83 1.72
N ALA A 46 -11.38 -1.36 2.37
CA ALA A 46 -12.01 -0.70 3.51
C ALA A 46 -11.08 -0.68 4.75
N GLU A 47 -10.37 -1.78 5.01
CA GLU A 47 -9.36 -1.84 6.08
C GLU A 47 -8.20 -0.88 5.81
N TRP A 48 -7.67 -0.85 4.59
CA TRP A 48 -6.64 0.10 4.18
C TRP A 48 -7.10 1.54 4.40
N LEU A 49 -8.35 1.88 4.02
CA LEU A 49 -8.90 3.21 4.22
C LEU A 49 -8.98 3.59 5.70
N MET A 50 -9.40 2.66 6.56
CA MET A 50 -9.42 2.86 8.02
C MET A 50 -8.01 3.13 8.57
N HIS A 51 -7.01 2.39 8.11
CA HIS A 51 -5.61 2.61 8.49
C HIS A 51 -5.07 3.94 7.96
N TYR A 52 -5.44 4.31 6.73
CA TYR A 52 -5.09 5.60 6.13
C TYR A 52 -5.65 6.77 6.94
N GLU A 53 -6.92 6.71 7.34
CA GLU A 53 -7.52 7.76 8.18
C GLU A 53 -6.81 7.86 9.54
N HIS A 54 -6.48 6.72 10.16
CA HIS A 54 -5.70 6.70 11.39
C HIS A 54 -4.33 7.35 11.22
N TRP A 55 -3.57 6.95 10.20
CA TRP A 55 -2.27 7.55 9.87
C TRP A 55 -2.38 9.03 9.55
N HIS A 56 -3.41 9.45 8.82
CA HIS A 56 -3.62 10.85 8.48
C HIS A 56 -3.90 11.70 9.73
N LEU A 57 -4.54 11.13 10.75
CA LEU A 57 -4.84 11.81 12.02
C LEU A 57 -3.66 11.81 13.01
N PHE A 58 -2.95 10.69 13.14
CA PHE A 58 -1.98 10.47 14.21
C PHE A 58 -0.53 10.39 13.73
N GLY A 59 -0.30 10.24 12.42
CA GLY A 59 1.01 10.06 11.81
C GLY A 59 1.61 8.67 11.99
N GLU A 60 0.88 7.74 12.59
CA GLU A 60 1.29 6.35 12.81
C GLU A 60 0.54 5.43 11.85
N TRP A 61 1.27 4.58 11.13
CA TRP A 61 0.64 3.53 10.33
C TRP A 61 0.43 2.29 11.19
N ILE A 62 -0.81 1.77 11.19
CA ILE A 62 -1.21 0.60 12.00
C ILE A 62 -1.64 -0.59 11.13
N GLY A 63 -1.52 -0.46 9.81
CA GLY A 63 -1.78 -1.55 8.88
C GLY A 63 -0.59 -2.49 8.77
N SER A 64 -0.83 -3.74 8.39
CA SER A 64 0.23 -4.71 8.10
C SER A 64 0.56 -4.75 6.60
N GLY A 65 1.79 -5.08 6.25
CA GLY A 65 2.15 -5.49 4.90
C GLY A 65 3.58 -6.03 4.81
N VAL A 66 3.96 -6.44 3.60
CA VAL A 66 5.27 -7.03 3.31
C VAL A 66 6.12 -6.01 2.56
N GLY A 67 7.36 -5.81 3.02
CA GLY A 67 8.31 -4.89 2.40
C GLY A 67 8.30 -3.49 3.02
N PRO A 68 8.87 -2.49 2.33
CA PRO A 68 8.89 -1.11 2.79
C PRO A 68 7.47 -0.53 2.92
N GLU A 69 7.23 0.26 3.98
CA GLU A 69 5.92 0.83 4.25
C GLU A 69 5.61 1.96 3.28
N THR A 70 6.61 2.76 2.89
CA THR A 70 6.42 3.94 2.02
C THR A 70 7.35 3.92 0.80
N ILE A 71 6.96 4.66 -0.24
CA ILE A 71 7.81 4.88 -1.43
C ILE A 71 9.12 5.57 -1.03
N ARG A 72 9.08 6.47 -0.03
CA ARG A 72 10.29 7.08 0.51
C ARG A 72 11.27 6.03 1.02
N GLU A 73 10.81 5.09 1.83
CA GLU A 73 11.67 4.01 2.35
C GLU A 73 12.22 3.14 1.22
N MET A 74 11.40 2.83 0.20
CA MET A 74 11.87 2.10 -0.99
C MET A 74 12.99 2.85 -1.70
N LEU A 75 12.84 4.17 -1.90
CA LEU A 75 13.83 5.00 -2.57
C LEU A 75 15.11 5.11 -1.75
N ASP A 76 14.99 5.33 -0.45
CA ASP A 76 16.14 5.43 0.47
C ASP A 76 16.93 4.11 0.50
N ALA A 77 16.24 2.96 0.55
CA ALA A 77 16.86 1.64 0.44
C ALA A 77 17.56 1.43 -0.92
N THR A 78 16.94 1.90 -2.01
CA THR A 78 17.52 1.80 -3.37
C THR A 78 18.76 2.67 -3.52
N ILE A 79 18.80 3.85 -2.90
CA ILE A 79 19.96 4.74 -2.89
C ILE A 79 21.08 4.14 -2.05
N ALA A 80 20.77 3.61 -0.86
CA ALA A 80 21.76 3.01 0.03
C ALA A 80 22.41 1.73 -0.55
N ALA A 81 21.72 1.03 -1.45
CA ALA A 81 22.24 -0.15 -2.14
C ALA A 81 23.16 0.17 -3.35
N LYS A 82 23.36 1.46 -3.68
CA LYS A 82 24.26 1.93 -4.74
C LYS A 82 25.54 2.52 -4.17
#